data_AF-A0A6I6DEJ8-F1
#
_entry.id   AF-A0A6I6DEJ8-F1
#
_cell.length_a   1.000
_cell.length_b   1.000
_cell.length_c   1.000
_cell.angle_alpha   90.00
_cell.angle_beta   90.00
_cell.angle_gamma   90.00
#
_symmetry.space_group_name_H-M   'P 1'
#
loop_
_entity.id
_entity.type
_entity.pdbx_description
1 polymer ?
#
loop_
_entity_poly.entity_id
_entity_poly.type
_entity_poly.pdbx_seq_one_letter_code
_entity_poly.pdbx_strand_id
1 'polypeptide(L)'
;MSSKVKVYTEIENDKLGIGIKVIDKKATVADLLESWQPLCDDNSMYKKYAANNYAMCKGCTINCCSSAYVIPDIISFKKMASLFDNDYNRFIKDYFQTDKVKNGLLRMQPEPCIFLKDNICSIYLIRSLICRFYICSDLLGETEQLIYSITVAGISATHLFAEQNGLLKHNTSSGMTSMDKMFKELIEEYKNTDRTKAFLQATEYSDIPLELFL
;
A
#
# COMPACT_ATOMS: atom_id res chain seq x y z
N MET A 1 -20.21 -18.07 4.44
CA MET A 1 -19.66 -17.43 5.65
C MET A 1 -20.13 -15.98 5.66
N SER A 2 -20.53 -15.44 6.81
CA SER A 2 -20.82 -13.99 6.91
C SER A 2 -19.52 -13.22 6.74
N SER A 3 -19.51 -12.14 5.97
CA SER A 3 -18.33 -11.27 5.85
C SER A 3 -18.00 -10.64 7.21
N LYS A 4 -16.72 -10.59 7.58
CA LYS A 4 -16.23 -9.98 8.84
C LYS A 4 -16.04 -8.47 8.76
N VAL A 5 -16.06 -7.91 7.56
CA VAL A 5 -15.82 -6.50 7.28
C VAL A 5 -16.88 -6.02 6.28
N LYS A 6 -17.66 -5.01 6.66
CA LYS A 6 -18.70 -4.44 5.79
C LYS A 6 -18.22 -3.13 5.17
N VAL A 7 -18.35 -3.02 3.86
CA VAL A 7 -18.22 -1.73 3.14
C VAL A 7 -19.58 -1.03 3.13
N TYR A 8 -19.59 0.27 3.32
CA TYR A 8 -20.77 1.11 3.20
C TYR A 8 -20.41 2.46 2.56
N THR A 9 -21.42 3.25 2.22
CA THR A 9 -21.25 4.62 1.73
C THR A 9 -22.07 5.56 2.58
N GLU A 10 -21.54 6.74 2.86
CA GLU A 10 -22.21 7.78 3.65
C GLU A 10 -21.83 9.17 3.11
N ILE A 11 -22.64 10.19 3.41
CA ILE A 11 -22.30 11.57 3.08
C ILE A 11 -21.58 12.19 4.27
N GLU A 12 -20.32 12.61 4.07
CA GLU A 12 -19.52 13.34 5.04
C GLU A 12 -18.99 14.61 4.37
N ASN A 13 -19.19 15.77 4.98
CA ASN A 13 -18.79 17.07 4.43
C ASN A 13 -19.27 17.30 2.97
N ASP A 14 -20.55 17.03 2.72
CA ASP A 14 -21.21 17.16 1.41
C ASP A 14 -20.64 16.26 0.29
N LYS A 15 -19.87 15.22 0.64
CA LYS A 15 -19.31 14.26 -0.31
C LYS A 15 -19.71 12.84 0.05
N LEU A 16 -20.05 12.05 -0.98
CA LEU A 16 -20.27 10.62 -0.83
C LEU A 16 -18.91 9.93 -0.60
N GLY A 17 -18.67 9.47 0.62
CA GLY A 17 -17.47 8.75 1.03
C GLY A 17 -17.73 7.25 1.21
N ILE A 18 -16.68 6.47 1.05
CA ILE A 18 -16.68 5.01 1.28
C ILE A 18 -16.17 4.74 2.69
N GLY A 19 -16.94 3.95 3.43
CA GLY A 19 -16.69 3.55 4.80
C GLY A 19 -16.44 2.05 4.95
N ILE A 20 -15.68 1.70 5.99
CA ILE A 20 -15.49 0.32 6.45
C ILE A 20 -16.02 0.18 7.87
N LYS A 21 -16.74 -0.91 8.13
CA LYS A 21 -17.10 -1.34 9.48
C LYS A 21 -16.60 -2.75 9.75
N VAL A 22 -15.73 -2.90 10.73
CA VAL A 22 -15.28 -4.22 11.22
C VAL A 22 -16.36 -4.77 12.15
N ILE A 23 -16.94 -5.92 11.79
CA ILE A 23 -18.06 -6.52 12.54
C ILE A 23 -17.66 -7.76 13.35
N ASP A 24 -16.50 -8.34 13.08
CA ASP A 24 -15.91 -9.44 13.84
C ASP A 24 -14.56 -9.01 14.41
N LYS A 25 -14.35 -9.20 15.72
CA LYS A 25 -13.07 -8.90 16.39
C LYS A 25 -11.91 -9.76 15.87
N LYS A 26 -12.20 -10.92 15.27
CA LYS A 26 -11.23 -11.81 14.62
C LYS A 26 -11.02 -11.48 13.14
N ALA A 27 -11.42 -10.30 12.69
CA ALA A 27 -11.13 -9.83 11.35
C ALA A 27 -9.63 -9.54 11.19
N THR A 28 -9.13 -9.80 9.99
CA THR A 28 -7.72 -9.66 9.60
C THR A 28 -7.58 -8.70 8.43
N VAL A 29 -6.36 -8.27 8.12
CA VAL A 29 -6.11 -7.43 6.94
C VAL A 29 -6.56 -8.16 5.66
N ALA A 30 -6.47 -9.50 5.60
CA ALA A 30 -7.02 -10.27 4.49
C ALA A 30 -8.55 -10.16 4.38
N ASP A 31 -9.29 -10.25 5.50
CA ASP A 31 -10.76 -10.08 5.50
C ASP A 31 -11.15 -8.67 5.02
N LEU A 32 -10.37 -7.65 5.39
CA LEU A 32 -10.54 -6.29 4.88
C LEU A 32 -10.31 -6.22 3.37
N LEU A 33 -9.20 -6.78 2.89
CA LEU A 33 -8.88 -6.79 1.47
C LEU A 33 -9.94 -7.55 0.65
N GLU A 34 -10.49 -8.65 1.17
CA GLU A 34 -11.56 -9.40 0.51
C GLU A 34 -12.80 -8.53 0.28
N SER A 35 -13.20 -7.72 1.26
CA SER A 35 -14.31 -6.77 1.12
C SER A 35 -13.96 -5.53 0.29
N TRP A 36 -12.69 -5.10 0.28
CA TRP A 36 -12.25 -3.85 -0.36
C TRP A 36 -11.86 -4.00 -1.83
N GLN A 37 -11.11 -5.04 -2.18
CA GLN A 37 -10.56 -5.22 -3.53
C GLN A 37 -11.62 -5.24 -4.64
N PRO A 38 -12.83 -5.80 -4.45
CA PRO A 38 -13.87 -5.73 -5.48
C PRO A 38 -14.22 -4.31 -5.91
N LEU A 39 -14.10 -3.31 -5.03
CA LEU A 39 -14.39 -1.90 -5.34
C LEU A 39 -13.42 -1.33 -6.40
N CYS A 40 -12.18 -1.83 -6.46
CA CYS A 40 -11.20 -1.41 -7.46
C CYS A 40 -11.71 -1.67 -8.89
N ASP A 41 -12.45 -2.76 -9.09
CA ASP A 41 -12.94 -3.20 -10.40
C ASP A 41 -14.47 -3.07 -10.54
N ASP A 42 -15.11 -2.35 -9.61
CA ASP A 42 -16.54 -2.00 -9.71
C ASP A 42 -16.71 -0.76 -10.60
N ASN A 43 -17.51 -0.92 -11.66
CA ASN A 43 -17.78 0.11 -12.67
C ASN A 43 -18.90 1.06 -12.24
N SER A 44 -19.66 0.71 -11.22
CA SER A 44 -20.71 1.56 -10.64
C SER A 44 -20.15 2.55 -9.61
N MET A 45 -18.91 2.34 -9.16
CA MET A 45 -18.24 3.19 -8.18
C MET A 45 -17.73 4.48 -8.81
N TYR A 46 -18.08 5.61 -8.19
CA TYR A 46 -17.58 6.93 -8.59
C TYR A 46 -16.08 7.04 -8.33
N LYS A 47 -15.31 7.33 -9.38
CA LYS A 47 -13.85 7.50 -9.36
C LYS A 47 -13.48 8.86 -9.94
N LYS A 48 -12.94 9.74 -9.11
CA LYS A 48 -12.67 11.15 -9.41
C LYS A 48 -11.93 11.40 -10.74
N TYR A 49 -11.00 10.51 -11.07
CA TYR A 49 -10.12 10.67 -12.22
C TYR A 49 -10.46 9.76 -13.39
N ALA A 50 -11.45 8.88 -13.27
CA ALA A 50 -11.85 8.03 -14.38
C ALA A 50 -12.60 8.84 -15.46
N ALA A 51 -12.54 8.38 -16.71
CA ALA A 51 -13.38 8.95 -17.77
C ALA A 51 -14.86 8.82 -17.37
N ASN A 52 -15.61 9.92 -17.45
CA ASN A 52 -16.98 10.04 -16.94
C ASN A 52 -17.15 9.63 -15.46
N ASN A 53 -16.06 9.63 -14.69
CA ASN A 53 -16.00 9.20 -13.30
C ASN A 53 -16.31 7.71 -13.03
N TYR A 54 -16.30 6.84 -14.04
CA TYR A 54 -16.55 5.41 -13.87
C TYR A 54 -15.59 4.58 -14.72
N ALA A 55 -14.75 3.76 -14.09
CA ALA A 55 -13.84 2.83 -14.77
C ALA A 55 -13.35 1.74 -13.83
N MET A 56 -12.92 0.60 -14.36
CA MET A 56 -12.14 -0.38 -13.58
C MET A 56 -10.71 0.16 -13.36
N CYS A 57 -10.11 -0.14 -12.21
CA CYS A 57 -8.70 0.13 -12.00
C CYS A 57 -7.84 -0.67 -12.99
N LYS A 58 -8.23 -1.92 -13.29
CA LYS A 58 -7.59 -2.71 -14.34
C LYS A 58 -7.85 -2.09 -15.72
N GLY A 59 -6.82 -1.43 -16.26
CA GLY A 59 -6.90 -0.76 -17.58
C GLY A 59 -7.35 0.69 -17.54
N CYS A 60 -7.30 1.35 -16.37
CA CYS A 60 -7.57 2.78 -16.28
C CYS A 60 -6.58 3.57 -17.15
N THR A 61 -7.07 4.51 -17.96
CA THR A 61 -6.24 5.37 -18.81
C THR A 61 -5.69 6.59 -18.06
N ILE A 62 -6.30 6.93 -16.93
CA ILE A 62 -5.85 7.98 -15.99
C ILE A 62 -5.37 7.27 -14.71
N ASN A 63 -4.28 6.53 -14.85
CA ASN A 63 -3.85 5.58 -13.82
C ASN A 63 -3.00 6.27 -12.73
N CYS A 64 -3.22 5.88 -11.47
CA CYS A 64 -2.38 6.30 -10.35
C CYS A 64 -0.94 5.78 -10.47
N CYS A 65 -0.73 4.65 -11.16
CA CYS A 65 0.59 4.11 -11.46
C CYS A 65 1.48 5.06 -12.30
N SER A 66 0.95 6.11 -12.93
CA SER A 66 1.70 7.04 -13.76
C SER A 66 2.52 8.02 -12.91
N SER A 67 2.07 8.31 -11.69
CA SER A 67 2.69 9.32 -10.83
C SER A 67 2.83 8.91 -9.36
N ALA A 68 2.31 7.75 -8.95
CA ALA A 68 2.29 7.35 -7.55
C ALA A 68 3.70 7.20 -6.93
N TYR A 69 3.85 7.75 -5.74
CA TYR A 69 4.99 7.48 -4.86
C TYR A 69 4.72 6.17 -4.11
N VAL A 70 5.25 5.06 -4.63
CA VAL A 70 4.95 3.73 -4.06
C VAL A 70 6.13 3.20 -3.28
N ILE A 71 5.88 2.93 -2.00
CA ILE A 71 6.71 2.10 -1.15
C ILE A 71 5.93 0.81 -0.84
N PRO A 72 6.53 -0.38 -1.00
CA PRO A 72 5.84 -1.63 -0.73
C PRO A 72 5.77 -1.95 0.76
N ASP A 73 4.64 -2.52 1.20
CA ASP A 73 4.58 -3.25 2.46
C ASP A 73 5.39 -4.56 2.40
N ILE A 74 5.74 -5.11 3.56
CA ILE A 74 6.71 -6.21 3.62
C ILE A 74 6.21 -7.50 2.93
N ILE A 75 4.91 -7.79 3.02
CA ILE A 75 4.32 -8.98 2.41
C ILE A 75 4.37 -8.84 0.88
N SER A 76 3.95 -7.70 0.34
CA SER A 76 4.05 -7.46 -1.10
C SER A 76 5.50 -7.41 -1.59
N PHE A 77 6.41 -6.80 -0.83
CA PHE A 77 7.85 -6.76 -1.13
C PHE A 77 8.43 -8.17 -1.31
N LYS A 78 8.21 -9.06 -0.33
CA LYS A 78 8.70 -10.46 -0.38
C LYS A 78 8.08 -11.22 -1.55
N LYS A 79 6.77 -11.08 -1.79
CA LYS A 79 6.07 -11.72 -2.91
C LYS A 79 6.57 -11.24 -4.27
N MET A 80 6.82 -9.95 -4.42
CA MET A 80 7.37 -9.39 -5.65
C MET A 80 8.78 -9.90 -5.91
N ALA A 81 9.67 -9.86 -4.91
CA ALA A 81 11.02 -10.40 -5.05
C ALA A 81 11.01 -11.88 -5.49
N SER A 82 10.13 -12.69 -4.87
CA SER A 82 9.95 -14.09 -5.23
C SER A 82 9.39 -14.30 -6.64
N LEU A 83 8.44 -13.47 -7.09
CA LEU A 83 7.85 -13.58 -8.44
C LEU A 83 8.91 -13.41 -9.55
N PHE A 84 9.93 -12.58 -9.31
CA PHE A 84 10.99 -12.31 -10.28
C PHE A 84 12.25 -13.16 -10.06
N ASP A 85 12.19 -14.18 -9.20
CA ASP A 85 13.30 -15.08 -8.85
C ASP A 85 14.60 -14.32 -8.52
N ASN A 86 14.45 -13.20 -7.82
CA ASN A 86 15.55 -12.32 -7.45
C ASN A 86 15.78 -12.41 -5.95
N ASP A 87 17.05 -12.47 -5.56
CA ASP A 87 17.41 -12.10 -4.19
C ASP A 87 17.03 -10.63 -3.91
N TYR A 88 16.89 -10.27 -2.64
CA TYR A 88 16.41 -8.93 -2.27
C TYR A 88 17.34 -7.80 -2.74
N ASN A 89 18.65 -7.99 -2.81
CA ASN A 89 19.57 -6.96 -3.30
C ASN A 89 19.36 -6.72 -4.80
N ARG A 90 19.24 -7.80 -5.58
CA ARG A 90 18.96 -7.72 -7.01
C ARG A 90 17.58 -7.11 -7.27
N PHE A 91 16.57 -7.52 -6.51
CA PHE A 91 15.23 -6.95 -6.61
C PHE A 91 15.23 -5.44 -6.31
N ILE A 92 15.93 -5.01 -5.26
CA ILE A 92 16.06 -3.58 -4.94
C ILE A 92 16.77 -2.83 -6.08
N LYS A 93 17.89 -3.37 -6.57
CA LYS A 93 18.65 -2.76 -7.66
C LYS A 93 17.83 -2.57 -8.93
N ASP A 94 17.06 -3.59 -9.31
CA ASP A 94 16.38 -3.63 -10.61
C ASP A 94 15.05 -2.85 -10.60
N TYR A 95 14.36 -2.75 -9.44
CA TYR A 95 12.99 -2.22 -9.35
C TYR A 95 12.82 -0.94 -8.52
N PHE A 96 13.85 -0.47 -7.82
CA PHE A 96 13.77 0.71 -6.94
C PHE A 96 14.61 1.87 -7.43
N GLN A 97 14.24 3.09 -7.04
CA GLN A 97 15.00 4.28 -7.40
C GLN A 97 16.32 4.31 -6.62
N THR A 98 17.44 4.22 -7.33
CA THR A 98 18.78 4.16 -6.73
C THR A 98 19.04 5.30 -5.75
N ASP A 99 18.67 6.53 -6.08
CA ASP A 99 18.93 7.68 -5.21
C ASP A 99 18.03 7.71 -3.96
N LYS A 100 16.83 7.11 -4.03
CA LYS A 100 15.97 6.93 -2.86
C LYS A 100 16.51 5.84 -1.95
N VAL A 101 16.96 4.73 -2.53
CA VAL A 101 17.60 3.62 -1.79
C VAL A 101 18.86 4.11 -1.06
N LYS A 102 19.71 4.92 -1.72
CA LYS A 102 20.88 5.57 -1.07
C LYS A 102 20.49 6.44 0.12
N ASN A 103 19.29 7.03 0.09
CA ASN A 103 18.73 7.86 1.14
C ASN A 103 17.94 7.06 2.20
N GLY A 104 17.96 5.72 2.12
CA GLY A 104 17.29 4.84 3.06
C GLY A 104 15.79 4.68 2.80
N LEU A 105 15.32 4.90 1.58
CA LEU A 105 13.92 4.75 1.19
C LEU A 105 13.74 3.73 0.07
N LEU A 106 12.86 2.75 0.30
CA LEU A 106 12.46 1.75 -0.68
C LEU A 106 11.31 2.26 -1.57
N ARG A 107 11.53 3.39 -2.26
CA ARG A 107 10.61 3.85 -3.30
C ARG A 107 10.86 3.07 -4.60
N MET A 108 9.81 2.43 -5.11
CA MET A 108 9.87 1.76 -6.41
C MET A 108 10.09 2.77 -7.55
N GLN A 109 10.64 2.32 -8.68
CA GLN A 109 10.82 3.16 -9.86
C GLN A 109 9.45 3.67 -10.38
N PRO A 110 9.25 5.01 -10.41
CA PRO A 110 8.02 5.65 -10.86
C PRO A 110 8.10 6.09 -12.32
N GLU A 111 7.00 6.68 -12.80
CA GLU A 111 6.88 7.49 -14.03
C GLU A 111 7.23 6.79 -15.36
N PRO A 112 6.36 5.87 -15.83
CA PRO A 112 5.30 5.22 -15.06
C PRO A 112 5.88 4.19 -14.09
N CYS A 113 5.06 3.71 -13.15
CA CYS A 113 5.42 2.57 -12.30
C CYS A 113 6.06 1.47 -13.16
N ILE A 114 7.21 0.96 -12.73
CA ILE A 114 7.97 -0.07 -13.47
C ILE A 114 7.16 -1.33 -13.83
N PHE A 115 6.07 -1.58 -13.10
CA PHE A 115 5.17 -2.71 -13.34
C PHE A 115 3.99 -2.41 -14.27
N LEU A 116 3.83 -1.18 -14.74
CA LEU A 116 2.79 -0.80 -15.69
C LEU A 116 3.21 -1.23 -17.10
N LYS A 117 2.47 -2.16 -17.71
CA LYS A 117 2.67 -2.63 -19.08
C LYS A 117 1.34 -2.57 -19.82
N ASP A 118 1.32 -1.90 -20.97
CA ASP A 118 0.09 -1.71 -21.78
C ASP A 118 -1.10 -1.17 -20.94
N ASN A 119 -0.83 -0.23 -20.04
CA ASN A 119 -1.79 0.33 -19.07
C ASN A 119 -2.38 -0.68 -18.06
N ILE A 120 -1.74 -1.84 -17.89
CA ILE A 120 -2.14 -2.88 -16.94
C ILE A 120 -1.00 -3.15 -15.96
N CYS A 121 -1.31 -3.24 -14.67
CA CYS A 121 -0.33 -3.61 -13.66
C CYS A 121 0.04 -5.09 -13.81
N SER A 122 1.29 -5.37 -14.20
CA SER A 122 1.81 -6.74 -14.37
C SER A 122 1.90 -7.55 -13.07
N ILE A 123 1.81 -6.89 -11.92
CA ILE A 123 1.81 -7.51 -10.58
C ILE A 123 0.49 -7.32 -9.84
N TYR A 124 -0.63 -7.10 -10.55
CA TYR A 124 -1.91 -6.70 -9.97
C TYR A 124 -2.31 -7.50 -8.72
N LEU A 125 -2.14 -8.83 -8.74
CA LEU A 125 -2.52 -9.73 -7.65
C LEU A 125 -1.62 -9.67 -6.42
N ILE A 126 -0.40 -9.12 -6.53
CA ILE A 126 0.58 -9.03 -5.44
C ILE A 126 1.01 -7.58 -5.16
N ARG A 127 0.28 -6.60 -5.69
CA ARG A 127 0.57 -5.17 -5.50
C ARG A 127 0.56 -4.77 -4.02
N SER A 128 1.33 -3.74 -3.69
CA SER A 128 1.43 -3.17 -2.33
C SER A 128 0.09 -2.69 -1.79
N LEU A 129 -0.08 -2.72 -0.46
CA LEU A 129 -1.25 -2.20 0.24
C LEU A 129 -1.63 -0.77 -0.19
N ILE A 130 -0.67 0.13 -0.38
CA ILE A 130 -0.94 1.49 -0.85
C ILE A 130 -1.67 1.50 -2.22
N CYS A 131 -1.37 0.52 -3.09
CA CYS A 131 -2.04 0.36 -4.38
C CYS A 131 -3.34 -0.46 -4.28
N ARG A 132 -3.48 -1.31 -3.26
CA ARG A 132 -4.70 -2.08 -3.02
C ARG A 132 -5.81 -1.22 -2.43
N PHE A 133 -5.44 -0.30 -1.53
CA PHE A 133 -6.41 0.55 -0.86
C PHE A 133 -6.79 1.79 -1.67
N TYR A 134 -5.96 2.22 -2.61
CA TYR A 134 -6.27 3.38 -3.44
C TYR A 134 -7.36 3.06 -4.48
N ILE A 135 -8.56 3.63 -4.30
CA ILE A 135 -9.72 3.41 -5.18
C ILE A 135 -10.23 4.67 -5.91
N CYS A 136 -9.43 5.74 -6.01
CA CYS A 136 -9.78 6.99 -6.71
C CYS A 136 -11.12 7.64 -6.27
N SER A 137 -11.66 7.28 -5.11
CA SER A 137 -12.93 7.76 -4.55
C SER A 137 -12.67 8.51 -3.25
N ASP A 138 -13.65 9.28 -2.78
CA ASP A 138 -13.63 9.84 -1.42
C ASP A 138 -13.81 8.71 -0.38
N LEU A 139 -13.06 8.80 0.71
CA LEU A 139 -13.15 7.90 1.86
C LEU A 139 -13.71 8.67 3.05
N LEU A 140 -14.45 7.99 3.93
CA LEU A 140 -14.81 8.57 5.23
C LEU A 140 -13.55 8.69 6.11
N GLY A 141 -13.49 9.71 6.97
CA GLY A 141 -12.28 10.01 7.76
C GLY A 141 -11.72 8.83 8.57
N GLU A 142 -12.58 8.10 9.29
CA GLU A 142 -12.14 6.92 10.06
C GLU A 142 -11.59 5.80 9.16
N THR A 143 -12.17 5.66 7.97
CA THR A 143 -11.73 4.66 6.98
C THR A 143 -10.38 5.03 6.37
N GLU A 144 -10.19 6.32 6.06
CA GLU A 144 -8.90 6.84 5.60
C GLU A 144 -7.81 6.61 6.64
N GLN A 145 -8.09 6.94 7.91
CA GLN A 145 -7.15 6.73 9.02
C GLN A 145 -6.77 5.25 9.17
N LEU A 146 -7.76 4.34 9.18
CA LEU A 146 -7.54 2.90 9.27
C LEU A 146 -6.63 2.40 8.15
N ILE A 147 -6.96 2.73 6.91
CA ILE A 147 -6.20 2.31 5.72
C ILE A 147 -4.77 2.86 5.75
N TYR A 148 -4.58 4.11 6.13
CA TYR A 148 -3.26 4.71 6.23
C TYR A 148 -2.44 4.07 7.35
N SER A 149 -3.00 3.86 8.54
CA SER A 149 -2.30 3.19 9.63
C SER A 149 -1.85 1.77 9.27
N ILE A 150 -2.70 1.00 8.57
CA ILE A 150 -2.34 -0.33 8.07
C ILE A 150 -1.22 -0.24 7.03
N THR A 151 -1.36 0.67 6.06
CA THR A 151 -0.38 0.82 4.95
C THR A 151 0.99 1.24 5.47
N VAL A 152 1.04 2.22 6.38
CA VAL A 152 2.28 2.73 6.96
C VAL A 152 2.95 1.67 7.83
N ALA A 153 2.20 0.93 8.66
CA ALA A 153 2.78 -0.16 9.46
C ALA A 153 3.47 -1.22 8.57
N GLY A 154 2.82 -1.58 7.45
CA GLY A 154 3.41 -2.50 6.48
C GLY A 154 4.67 -1.95 5.81
N ILE A 155 4.67 -0.67 5.45
CA ILE A 155 5.82 0.05 4.87
C ILE A 155 6.99 0.13 5.87
N SER A 156 6.71 0.47 7.13
CA SER A 156 7.70 0.52 8.21
C SER A 156 8.31 -0.85 8.45
N ALA A 157 7.52 -1.91 8.41
CA ALA A 157 8.02 -3.28 8.53
C ALA A 157 9.00 -3.63 7.39
N THR A 158 8.74 -3.20 6.15
CA THR A 158 9.66 -3.37 5.02
C THR A 158 11.00 -2.70 5.28
N HIS A 159 10.98 -1.46 5.80
CA HIS A 159 12.20 -0.70 6.07
C HIS A 159 13.01 -1.33 7.20
N LEU A 160 12.33 -1.72 8.29
CA LEU A 160 12.99 -2.41 9.41
C LEU A 160 13.60 -3.74 8.95
N PHE A 161 12.87 -4.52 8.16
CA PHE A 161 13.40 -5.74 7.54
C PHE A 161 14.63 -5.45 6.68
N ALA A 162 14.58 -4.43 5.85
CA ALA A 162 15.66 -4.08 4.95
C ALA A 162 16.92 -3.59 5.69
N GLU A 163 16.76 -2.81 6.76
CA GLU A 163 17.86 -2.41 7.65
C GLU A 163 18.48 -3.62 8.35
N GLN A 164 17.67 -4.51 8.94
CA GLN A 164 18.14 -5.71 9.63
C GLN A 164 18.92 -6.67 8.73
N ASN A 165 18.58 -6.69 7.43
CA ASN A 165 19.23 -7.54 6.43
C ASN A 165 20.34 -6.81 5.65
N GLY A 166 20.72 -5.59 6.04
CA GLY A 166 21.77 -4.81 5.38
C GLY A 166 21.44 -4.37 3.94
N LEU A 167 20.16 -4.38 3.56
CA LEU A 167 19.66 -3.98 2.24
C LEU A 167 19.55 -2.46 2.10
N LEU A 168 19.39 -1.75 3.21
CA LEU A 168 19.45 -0.28 3.29
C LEU A 168 20.65 0.14 4.13
N LYS A 169 21.34 1.19 3.69
CA LYS A 169 22.43 1.83 4.45
C LYS A 169 21.94 3.16 5.02
N HIS A 170 22.25 3.44 6.27
CA HIS A 170 22.09 4.78 6.83
C HIS A 170 23.21 5.69 6.33
N ASN A 171 23.00 6.33 5.18
CA ASN A 171 23.91 7.38 4.70
C ASN A 171 23.36 8.78 5.00
N THR A 172 24.27 9.72 5.19
CA THR A 172 24.00 11.13 5.50
C THR A 172 23.39 11.88 4.32
N SER A 173 22.06 11.99 4.34
CA SER A 173 21.24 13.18 4.01
C SER A 173 21.75 14.19 2.97
N SER A 174 22.16 13.76 1.78
CA SER A 174 22.32 14.69 0.64
C SER A 174 21.22 14.44 -0.40
N GLY A 175 20.47 15.49 -0.76
CA GLY A 175 19.49 15.46 -1.85
C GLY A 175 18.09 14.91 -1.54
N MET A 176 17.64 14.85 -0.28
CA MET A 176 16.27 14.44 0.06
C MET A 176 15.24 15.54 -0.27
N THR A 177 14.13 15.14 -0.90
CA THR A 177 12.96 16.03 -1.09
C THR A 177 12.16 16.18 0.21
N SER A 178 11.24 17.14 0.26
CA SER A 178 10.30 17.27 1.39
C SER A 178 9.45 16.00 1.59
N MET A 179 9.03 15.38 0.49
CA MET A 179 8.27 14.13 0.51
C MET A 179 9.11 12.96 1.04
N ASP A 180 10.40 12.89 0.70
CA ASP A 180 11.30 11.86 1.25
C ASP A 180 11.42 12.00 2.77
N LYS A 181 11.58 13.23 3.27
CA LYS A 181 11.67 13.50 4.71
C LYS A 181 10.39 13.09 5.43
N MET A 182 9.24 13.48 4.89
CA MET A 182 7.92 13.10 5.42
C MET A 182 7.77 11.58 5.54
N PHE A 183 8.12 10.81 4.49
CA PHE A 183 8.04 9.35 4.56
C PHE A 183 9.01 8.76 5.59
N LYS A 184 10.24 9.28 5.71
CA LYS A 184 11.19 8.81 6.72
C LYS A 184 10.71 9.07 8.14
N GLU A 185 10.19 10.27 8.41
CA GLU A 185 9.62 10.62 9.72
C GLU A 185 8.46 9.69 10.08
N LEU A 186 7.55 9.47 9.13
CA LEU A 186 6.41 8.57 9.31
C LEU A 186 6.84 7.11 9.52
N ILE A 187 7.85 6.64 8.79
CA ILE A 187 8.41 5.30 8.96
C ILE A 187 8.98 5.12 10.38
N GLU A 188 9.75 6.09 10.84
CA GLU A 188 10.37 6.07 12.17
C GLU A 188 9.33 6.13 13.29
N GLU A 189 8.26 6.92 13.15
CA GLU A 189 7.15 6.96 14.10
C GLU A 189 6.51 5.57 14.30
N TYR A 190 6.33 4.82 13.21
CA TYR A 190 5.68 3.50 13.24
C TYR A 190 6.64 2.36 13.57
N LYS A 191 7.96 2.56 13.49
CA LYS A 191 8.99 1.50 13.50
C LYS A 191 8.90 0.52 14.67
N ASN A 192 8.58 1.03 15.86
CA ASN A 192 8.59 0.25 17.10
C ASN A 192 7.18 -0.12 17.63
N THR A 193 6.14 0.09 16.81
CA THR A 193 4.76 -0.21 17.18
C THR A 193 4.44 -1.70 17.06
N ASP A 194 3.45 -2.18 17.81
CA ASP A 194 2.99 -3.57 17.71
C ASP A 194 2.36 -3.87 16.34
N ARG A 195 1.80 -2.85 15.70
CA ARG A 195 1.30 -2.89 14.31
C ARG A 195 2.42 -3.27 13.33
N THR A 196 3.56 -2.61 13.42
CA THR A 196 4.73 -2.91 12.57
C THR A 196 5.33 -4.27 12.88
N LYS A 197 5.40 -4.67 14.16
CA LYS A 197 5.86 -6.01 14.56
C LYS A 197 4.97 -7.11 13.98
N ALA A 198 3.65 -6.92 13.99
CA ALA A 198 2.71 -7.88 13.41
C ALA A 198 2.99 -8.10 11.91
N PHE A 199 3.21 -7.01 11.15
CA PHE A 199 3.62 -7.12 9.75
C PHE A 199 4.97 -7.82 9.57
N LEU A 200 5.96 -7.52 10.41
CA LEU A 200 7.30 -8.12 10.30
C LEU A 200 7.28 -9.64 10.50
N GLN A 201 6.41 -10.12 11.38
CA GLN A 201 6.23 -11.54 11.73
C GLN A 201 5.28 -12.29 10.78
N ALA A 202 4.39 -11.57 10.10
CA ALA A 202 3.41 -12.14 9.19
C ALA A 202 4.05 -12.71 7.92
N THR A 203 3.47 -13.82 7.43
CA THR A 203 3.75 -14.35 6.09
C THR A 203 2.68 -13.85 5.11
N GLU A 204 1.44 -13.76 5.58
CA GLU A 204 0.26 -13.39 4.81
C GLU A 204 -0.59 -12.32 5.52
N TYR A 205 -1.45 -11.63 4.77
CA TYR A 205 -2.34 -10.61 5.35
C TYR A 205 -3.38 -11.21 6.31
N SER A 206 -3.60 -12.53 6.25
CA SER A 206 -4.45 -13.27 7.21
C SER A 206 -3.83 -13.38 8.60
N ASP A 207 -2.52 -13.17 8.72
CA ASP A 207 -1.81 -13.29 9.99
C ASP A 207 -1.90 -12.00 10.83
N ILE A 208 -2.48 -10.93 10.27
CA ILE A 208 -2.49 -9.59 10.84
C ILE A 208 -3.90 -9.24 11.31
N PRO A 209 -4.17 -9.23 12.63
CA PRO A 209 -5.48 -8.84 13.17
C PRO A 209 -5.77 -7.36 12.91
N LEU A 210 -7.01 -7.03 12.51
CA LEU A 210 -7.44 -5.64 12.36
C LEU A 210 -7.56 -4.92 13.71
N GLU A 211 -7.80 -5.64 14.80
CA GLU A 211 -7.93 -5.05 16.15
C GLU A 211 -6.71 -4.21 16.58
N LEU A 212 -5.53 -4.46 16.00
CA LEU A 212 -4.34 -3.65 16.25
C LEU A 212 -4.46 -2.20 15.73
N PHE A 213 -5.42 -1.94 14.84
CA PHE A 213 -5.60 -0.68 14.12
C PHE A 213 -6.92 0.04 14.47
N LEU A 214 -7.76 -0.56 15.31
CA LEU A 214 -9.05 -0.02 15.76
C LEU A 214 -8.94 0.72 17.11
#